data_AF-A0A7K5ZAA3-F1
#
_entry.id   AF-A0A7K5ZAA3-F1
#
_cell.length_a   1.000
_cell.length_b   1.000
_cell.length_c   1.000
_cell.angle_alpha   90.00
_cell.angle_beta   90.00
_cell.angle_gamma   90.00
#
_symmetry.space_group_name_H-M   'P 1'
#
loop_
_entity.id
_entity.type
_entity.pdbx_description
1 polymer ?
#
loop_
_entity_poly.entity_id
_entity_poly.type
_entity_poly.pdbx_seq_one_letter_code
_entity_poly.pdbx_strand_id
1 'polypeptide(L)'
;MEHLAVGLVLLAGTLATGSPLHRRDLDPIKEMALDMAPTAFDDQYRGCSRMMEEELRELNRTEFANNSIYADAWTHAAAEWRNRRGRVPPALRPEQAITLLAYTQHGPLYQGFNAAVRKAGRSRGEYLGTFRFKALHFLLSEALRTLRDTRPRRCHQVYRGVRGIRFSAQPRQPVRFGHFTSTSLQKERALSFGQDTVFSVETCYGVPIQDFSFFPEEEEVLIPPFESFEVTNITRDGDGVLIQLRSRAALSTYNCELLGSLTPPDSPSLSPPGTSVPRDPPRLWGLLLAATALAAVTRV
;
A
#
# COMPACT_ATOMS: atom_id res chain seq x y z
N MET A 1 46.98 -5.19 -72.39
CA MET A 1 45.50 -5.15 -72.49
C MET A 1 45.05 -4.60 -71.14
N GLU A 2 45.03 -3.28 -70.97
CA GLU A 2 43.85 -2.42 -71.24
C GLU A 2 42.74 -2.72 -70.20
N HIS A 3 42.17 -1.82 -69.38
CA HIS A 3 42.11 -0.35 -69.28
C HIS A 3 41.75 0.04 -67.80
N LEU A 4 42.26 1.17 -67.25
CA LEU A 4 41.55 2.41 -66.80
C LEU A 4 40.22 2.19 -66.03
N ALA A 5 39.79 2.93 -65.01
CA ALA A 5 40.23 4.07 -64.19
C ALA A 5 39.16 4.16 -63.05
N VAL A 6 39.31 4.83 -61.91
CA VAL A 6 39.03 6.25 -61.65
C VAL A 6 38.94 6.34 -60.12
N GLY A 7 39.56 7.35 -59.51
CA GLY A 7 39.52 7.57 -58.07
C GLY A 7 38.20 8.17 -57.56
N LEU A 8 37.99 8.12 -56.24
CA LEU A 8 37.23 9.14 -55.52
C LEU A 8 37.72 9.19 -54.07
N VAL A 9 38.34 10.32 -53.71
CA VAL A 9 38.57 10.73 -52.33
C VAL A 9 37.23 11.23 -51.79
N LEU A 10 36.71 10.62 -50.72
CA LEU A 10 35.62 11.19 -49.94
C LEU A 10 36.07 11.37 -48.50
N LEU A 11 36.33 12.63 -48.16
CA LEU A 11 36.28 13.16 -46.81
C LEU A 11 34.84 13.04 -46.30
N ALA A 12 34.62 12.31 -45.22
CA ALA A 12 33.40 12.37 -44.44
C ALA A 12 33.76 12.61 -42.98
N GLY A 13 33.37 13.78 -42.49
CA GLY A 13 33.69 14.30 -41.17
C GLY A 13 33.08 13.47 -40.04
N THR A 14 33.75 13.55 -38.89
CA THR A 14 33.29 13.04 -37.60
C THR A 14 31.97 13.69 -37.21
N LEU A 15 30.86 12.95 -37.36
CA LEU A 15 29.62 13.27 -36.67
C LEU A 15 29.77 12.80 -35.22
N ALA A 16 29.95 13.76 -34.31
CA ALA A 16 29.74 13.55 -32.89
C ALA A 16 28.28 13.11 -32.70
N THR A 17 28.07 11.82 -32.46
CA THR A 17 26.79 11.28 -32.02
C THR A 17 26.60 11.73 -30.58
N GLY A 18 25.99 12.90 -30.41
CA GLY A 18 25.42 13.31 -29.14
C GLY A 18 24.45 12.23 -28.67
N SER A 19 24.70 11.69 -27.48
CA SER A 19 23.79 10.78 -26.80
C SER A 19 22.38 11.40 -26.77
N PRO A 20 21.31 10.63 -27.07
CA PRO A 20 19.97 11.17 -26.96
C PRO A 20 19.70 11.48 -25.49
N LEU A 21 19.59 12.78 -25.17
CA LEU A 21 19.04 13.23 -23.90
C LEU A 21 17.70 12.52 -23.70
N HIS A 22 17.61 11.86 -22.54
CA HIS A 22 16.45 11.10 -22.13
C HIS A 22 15.19 11.96 -22.26
N ARG A 23 14.25 11.52 -23.10
CA ARG A 23 12.92 12.11 -23.26
C ARG A 23 12.08 11.84 -22.00
N ARG A 24 12.50 12.32 -20.83
CA ARG A 24 11.86 12.04 -19.53
C ARG A 24 11.54 13.26 -18.66
N ASP A 25 11.86 14.49 -19.08
CA ASP A 25 11.62 15.71 -18.29
C ASP A 25 10.54 16.64 -18.87
N LEU A 26 9.35 16.13 -19.20
CA LEU A 26 8.28 16.98 -19.76
C LEU A 26 6.95 16.94 -19.01
N ASP A 27 6.79 16.10 -17.98
CA ASP A 27 5.59 16.16 -17.15
C ASP A 27 5.80 17.23 -16.05
N PRO A 28 4.95 18.26 -15.99
CA PRO A 28 5.08 19.31 -14.99
C PRO A 28 4.91 18.72 -13.58
N ILE A 29 5.78 19.13 -12.66
CA ILE A 29 5.68 18.77 -11.24
C ILE A 29 4.34 19.25 -10.70
N LYS A 30 3.59 18.33 -10.10
CA LYS A 30 2.28 18.63 -9.51
C LYS A 30 2.45 19.18 -8.10
N GLU A 31 1.94 20.38 -7.85
CA GLU A 31 1.86 20.96 -6.51
C GLU A 31 0.63 20.41 -5.76
N MET A 32 0.82 19.96 -4.51
CA MET A 32 -0.26 19.44 -3.66
C MET A 32 -0.11 19.92 -2.22
N ALA A 33 -1.15 20.51 -1.62
CA ALA A 33 -1.15 20.79 -0.19
C ALA A 33 -1.43 19.51 0.62
N LEU A 34 -0.67 19.30 1.70
CA LEU A 34 -1.00 18.26 2.68
C LEU A 34 -2.23 18.68 3.48
N ASP A 35 -3.02 17.70 3.90
CA ASP A 35 -4.19 17.87 4.75
C ASP A 35 -4.38 16.63 5.65
N MET A 36 -5.54 16.54 6.31
CA MET A 36 -5.91 15.39 7.15
C MET A 36 -6.52 14.22 6.37
N ALA A 37 -6.47 14.24 5.04
CA ALA A 37 -7.07 13.27 4.13
C ALA A 37 -8.54 12.96 4.49
N PRO A 38 -9.46 13.94 4.40
CA PRO A 38 -10.84 13.79 4.85
C PRO A 38 -11.64 12.77 4.03
N THR A 39 -11.19 12.44 2.82
CA THR A 39 -11.86 11.49 1.92
C THR A 39 -11.31 10.08 1.99
N ALA A 40 -10.31 9.83 2.85
CA ALA A 40 -9.67 8.53 2.98
C ALA A 40 -10.53 7.58 3.82
N PHE A 41 -10.55 6.30 3.42
CA PHE A 41 -11.04 5.23 4.28
C PHE A 41 -9.92 4.77 5.22
N ASP A 42 -10.18 4.79 6.52
CA ASP A 42 -9.15 4.72 7.57
C ASP A 42 -9.54 3.77 8.72
N ASP A 43 -10.41 2.79 8.42
CA ASP A 43 -10.99 1.88 9.40
C ASP A 43 -9.93 1.06 10.15
N GLN A 44 -10.06 1.04 11.48
CA GLN A 44 -9.21 0.28 12.40
C GLN A 44 -9.83 -1.06 12.83
N TYR A 45 -11.08 -1.31 12.46
CA TYR A 45 -11.83 -2.53 12.77
C TYR A 45 -11.90 -2.86 14.27
N ARG A 46 -11.94 -1.82 15.10
CA ARG A 46 -11.92 -1.99 16.57
C ARG A 46 -13.21 -2.67 17.02
N GLY A 47 -13.05 -3.84 17.64
CA GLY A 47 -14.16 -4.62 18.18
C GLY A 47 -14.91 -5.48 17.16
N CYS A 48 -14.50 -5.52 15.89
CA CYS A 48 -15.22 -6.25 14.85
C CYS A 48 -14.37 -7.18 13.98
N SER A 49 -13.10 -7.43 14.32
CA SER A 49 -12.24 -8.32 13.54
C SER A 49 -12.87 -9.69 13.27
N ARG A 50 -13.50 -10.32 14.29
CA ARG A 50 -14.17 -11.63 14.13
C ARG A 50 -15.32 -11.59 13.12
N MET A 51 -16.12 -10.53 13.14
CA MET A 51 -17.25 -10.37 12.21
C MET A 51 -16.74 -10.07 10.79
N MET A 52 -15.69 -9.26 10.66
CA MET A 52 -15.03 -9.05 9.37
C MET A 52 -14.40 -10.33 8.80
N GLU A 53 -13.86 -11.22 9.65
CA GLU A 53 -13.36 -12.52 9.25
C GLU A 53 -14.46 -13.42 8.66
N GLU A 54 -15.70 -13.34 9.16
CA GLU A 54 -16.86 -14.06 8.64
C GLU A 54 -17.23 -13.60 7.22
N GLU A 55 -17.04 -12.31 6.91
CA GLU A 55 -17.33 -11.70 5.60
C GLU A 55 -16.26 -11.97 4.53
N LEU A 56 -15.04 -12.38 4.93
CA LEU A 56 -13.89 -12.53 4.02
C LEU A 56 -14.19 -13.45 2.83
N ARG A 57 -14.97 -14.51 3.04
CA ARG A 57 -15.30 -15.47 1.99
C ARG A 57 -16.08 -14.82 0.85
N GLU A 58 -17.16 -14.11 1.17
CA GLU A 58 -18.00 -13.45 0.17
C GLU A 58 -17.32 -12.23 -0.44
N LEU A 59 -16.57 -11.46 0.36
CA LEU A 59 -15.76 -10.36 -0.15
C LEU A 59 -14.74 -10.85 -1.17
N ASN A 60 -13.96 -11.88 -0.86
CA ASN A 60 -12.96 -12.39 -1.81
C ASN A 60 -13.61 -12.94 -3.09
N ARG A 61 -14.74 -13.65 -2.99
CA ARG A 61 -15.48 -14.13 -4.16
C ARG A 61 -15.95 -12.98 -5.07
N THR A 62 -16.52 -11.93 -4.48
CA THR A 62 -17.09 -10.82 -5.23
C THR A 62 -16.05 -9.80 -5.70
N GLU A 63 -15.01 -9.53 -4.90
CA GLU A 63 -13.94 -8.60 -5.25
C GLU A 63 -13.01 -9.20 -6.30
N PHE A 64 -12.61 -10.48 -6.20
CA PHE A 64 -11.75 -11.09 -7.23
C PHE A 64 -12.43 -11.20 -8.59
N ALA A 65 -13.73 -11.52 -8.62
CA ALA A 65 -14.49 -11.59 -9.86
C ALA A 65 -14.56 -10.24 -10.58
N ASN A 66 -14.49 -9.12 -9.84
CA ASN A 66 -14.67 -7.76 -10.36
C ASN A 66 -13.38 -6.92 -10.34
N ASN A 67 -12.25 -7.49 -9.91
CA ASN A 67 -10.98 -6.78 -9.73
C ASN A 67 -9.81 -7.70 -10.08
N SER A 68 -9.49 -7.80 -11.38
CA SER A 68 -8.40 -8.65 -11.85
C SER A 68 -7.04 -8.26 -11.28
N ILE A 69 -6.79 -6.95 -11.09
CA ILE A 69 -5.57 -6.45 -10.45
C ILE A 69 -5.38 -7.08 -9.06
N TYR A 70 -6.47 -7.16 -8.27
CA TYR A 70 -6.41 -7.79 -6.97
C TYR A 70 -6.26 -9.32 -7.05
N ALA A 71 -7.04 -9.97 -7.91
CA ALA A 71 -7.01 -11.42 -8.06
C ALA A 71 -5.64 -11.95 -8.53
N ASP A 72 -5.03 -11.31 -9.52
CA ASP A 72 -3.73 -11.70 -10.09
C ASP A 72 -2.63 -11.51 -9.04
N ALA A 73 -2.61 -10.34 -8.40
CA ALA A 73 -1.66 -10.01 -7.35
C ALA A 73 -1.75 -10.97 -6.15
N TRP A 74 -2.97 -11.33 -5.73
CA TRP A 74 -3.17 -12.32 -4.67
C TRP A 74 -2.65 -13.69 -5.08
N THR A 75 -2.93 -14.12 -6.32
CA THR A 75 -2.52 -15.43 -6.84
C THR A 75 -1.00 -15.60 -6.81
N HIS A 76 -0.26 -14.58 -7.28
CA HIS A 76 1.21 -14.56 -7.24
C HIS A 76 1.74 -14.55 -5.79
N ALA A 77 1.20 -13.69 -4.94
CA ALA A 77 1.61 -13.63 -3.54
C ALA A 77 1.34 -14.93 -2.77
N ALA A 78 0.23 -15.61 -3.06
CA ALA A 78 -0.10 -16.90 -2.47
C ALA A 78 0.85 -18.01 -2.93
N ALA A 79 1.27 -17.99 -4.20
CA ALA A 79 2.30 -18.91 -4.71
C ALA A 79 3.64 -18.65 -4.02
N GLU A 80 4.04 -17.38 -3.90
CA GLU A 80 5.29 -17.02 -3.24
C GLU A 80 5.30 -17.39 -1.75
N TRP A 81 4.21 -17.11 -1.03
CA TRP A 81 4.07 -17.52 0.36
C TRP A 81 4.20 -19.04 0.54
N ARG A 82 3.65 -19.83 -0.39
CA ARG A 82 3.80 -21.30 -0.38
C ARG A 82 5.26 -21.71 -0.58
N ASN A 83 5.98 -21.05 -1.50
CA ASN A 83 7.40 -21.30 -1.76
C ASN A 83 8.29 -20.94 -0.56
N ARG A 84 7.89 -19.93 0.23
CA ARG A 84 8.60 -19.50 1.44
C ARG A 84 8.14 -20.21 2.72
N ARG A 85 7.22 -21.17 2.63
CA ARG A 85 6.65 -21.86 3.80
C ARG A 85 7.76 -22.44 4.68
N GLY A 86 7.75 -22.12 5.97
CA GLY A 86 8.75 -22.55 6.95
C GLY A 86 9.99 -21.63 7.05
N ARG A 87 10.14 -20.64 6.17
CA ARG A 87 11.18 -19.59 6.25
C ARG A 87 10.66 -18.26 6.79
N VAL A 88 9.36 -18.03 6.68
CA VAL A 88 8.68 -16.84 7.22
C VAL A 88 8.31 -17.08 8.69
N PRO A 89 8.53 -16.11 9.60
CA PRO A 89 8.12 -16.23 10.99
C PRO A 89 6.62 -16.55 11.11
N PRO A 90 6.22 -17.45 12.04
CA PRO A 90 4.81 -17.82 12.24
C PRO A 90 4.01 -16.74 12.99
N ALA A 91 4.32 -15.46 12.74
CA ALA A 91 3.71 -14.31 13.41
C ALA A 91 2.34 -13.92 12.82
N LEU A 92 2.07 -14.30 11.57
CA LEU A 92 0.84 -13.94 10.85
C LEU A 92 0.08 -15.17 10.40
N ARG A 93 -1.26 -15.03 10.35
CA ARG A 93 -2.09 -15.98 9.62
C ARG A 93 -1.70 -15.95 8.13
N PRO A 94 -1.86 -17.06 7.41
CA PRO A 94 -1.46 -17.11 6.01
C PRO A 94 -2.05 -16.00 5.14
N GLU A 95 -3.34 -15.67 5.31
CA GLU A 95 -4.04 -14.64 4.55
C GLU A 95 -3.43 -13.25 4.79
N GLN A 96 -3.05 -12.94 6.03
CA GLN A 96 -2.37 -11.70 6.39
C GLN A 96 -0.97 -11.61 5.76
N ALA A 97 -0.22 -12.71 5.79
CA ALA A 97 1.12 -12.78 5.19
C ALA A 97 1.05 -12.65 3.66
N ILE A 98 0.08 -13.32 3.01
CA ILE A 98 -0.18 -13.23 1.57
C ILE A 98 -0.57 -11.79 1.21
N THR A 99 -1.39 -11.12 2.01
CA THR A 99 -1.78 -9.73 1.79
C THR A 99 -0.57 -8.78 1.82
N LEU A 100 0.36 -8.94 2.76
CA LEU A 100 1.59 -8.12 2.80
C LEU A 100 2.48 -8.39 1.57
N LEU A 101 2.67 -9.66 1.20
CA LEU A 101 3.38 -10.02 -0.03
C LEU A 101 2.67 -9.41 -1.25
N ALA A 102 1.34 -9.44 -1.28
CA ALA A 102 0.60 -8.90 -2.40
C ALA A 102 0.78 -7.38 -2.53
N TYR A 103 0.79 -6.66 -1.42
CA TYR A 103 0.99 -5.21 -1.38
C TYR A 103 2.40 -4.79 -1.83
N THR A 104 3.42 -5.57 -1.46
CA THR A 104 4.83 -5.24 -1.72
C THR A 104 5.36 -5.73 -3.08
N GLN A 105 4.63 -6.61 -3.76
CA GLN A 105 5.07 -7.14 -5.04
C GLN A 105 5.13 -6.04 -6.12
N HIS A 106 5.98 -6.25 -7.12
CA HIS A 106 5.94 -5.42 -8.31
C HIS A 106 4.61 -5.60 -9.05
N GLY A 107 3.88 -4.51 -9.25
CA GLY A 107 2.62 -4.54 -10.01
C GLY A 107 1.69 -3.37 -9.68
N PRO A 108 0.51 -3.33 -10.33
CA PRO A 108 -0.41 -2.21 -10.18
C PRO A 108 -1.21 -2.24 -8.88
N LEU A 109 -1.14 -3.32 -8.07
CA LEU A 109 -1.99 -3.49 -6.89
C LEU A 109 -1.84 -2.35 -5.89
N TYR A 110 -0.61 -2.08 -5.41
CA TYR A 110 -0.41 -1.07 -4.38
C TYR A 110 -0.84 0.33 -4.85
N GLN A 111 -0.61 0.66 -6.13
CA GLN A 111 -1.00 1.93 -6.72
C GLN A 111 -2.52 2.07 -6.79
N GLY A 112 -3.20 1.06 -7.35
CA GLY A 112 -4.65 1.01 -7.50
C GLY A 112 -5.37 1.00 -6.14
N PHE A 113 -4.87 0.18 -5.21
CA PHE A 113 -5.38 0.10 -3.85
C PHE A 113 -5.23 1.44 -3.12
N ASN A 114 -4.03 2.01 -3.05
CA ASN A 114 -3.81 3.29 -2.36
C ASN A 114 -4.61 4.44 -3.00
N ALA A 115 -4.81 4.43 -4.32
CA ALA A 115 -5.67 5.40 -4.99
C ALA A 115 -7.16 5.24 -4.60
N ALA A 116 -7.63 4.01 -4.45
CA ALA A 116 -9.00 3.72 -4.03
C ALA A 116 -9.21 4.09 -2.54
N VAL A 117 -8.26 3.79 -1.66
CA VAL A 117 -8.32 4.13 -0.22
C VAL A 117 -8.47 5.63 -0.01
N ARG A 118 -7.73 6.47 -0.75
CA ARG A 118 -7.83 7.94 -0.66
C ARG A 118 -9.22 8.51 -1.01
N LYS A 119 -10.07 7.73 -1.67
CA LYS A 119 -11.40 8.15 -2.15
C LYS A 119 -12.55 7.44 -1.44
N ALA A 120 -12.33 6.24 -0.93
CA ALA A 120 -13.39 5.39 -0.40
C ALA A 120 -14.14 5.99 0.80
N GLY A 121 -13.51 6.90 1.55
CA GLY A 121 -14.13 7.66 2.64
C GLY A 121 -14.87 8.92 2.19
N ARG A 122 -15.13 9.14 0.90
CA ARG A 122 -15.93 10.29 0.44
C ARG A 122 -17.38 10.19 0.87
N SER A 123 -17.93 8.98 0.85
CA SER A 123 -19.30 8.70 1.26
C SER A 123 -19.47 7.20 1.49
N ARG A 124 -20.54 6.83 2.21
CA ARG A 124 -20.95 5.44 2.36
C ARG A 124 -21.21 4.75 1.02
N GLY A 125 -21.79 5.47 0.06
CA GLY A 125 -22.03 4.96 -1.29
C GLY A 125 -20.74 4.64 -2.05
N GLU A 126 -19.72 5.49 -1.92
CA GLU A 126 -18.40 5.27 -2.52
C GLU A 126 -17.72 4.03 -1.92
N TYR A 127 -17.76 3.89 -0.59
CA TYR A 127 -17.23 2.72 0.10
C TYR A 127 -17.95 1.43 -0.30
N LEU A 128 -19.28 1.39 -0.23
CA LEU A 128 -20.03 0.17 -0.48
C LEU A 128 -20.01 -0.21 -1.97
N GLY A 129 -20.28 0.75 -2.86
CA GLY A 129 -20.46 0.50 -4.30
C GLY A 129 -19.16 0.42 -5.11
N THR A 130 -18.17 1.25 -4.79
CA THR A 130 -16.98 1.46 -5.63
C THR A 130 -15.72 0.81 -5.05
N PHE A 131 -15.55 0.82 -3.73
CA PHE A 131 -14.33 0.29 -3.12
C PHE A 131 -14.28 -1.24 -3.14
N ARG A 132 -13.56 -1.83 -4.11
CA ARG A 132 -13.41 -3.29 -4.31
C ARG A 132 -12.12 -3.86 -3.70
N PHE A 133 -11.73 -3.31 -2.56
CA PHE A 133 -10.55 -3.73 -1.78
C PHE A 133 -10.87 -3.84 -0.28
N LYS A 134 -12.13 -4.15 0.09
CA LYS A 134 -12.57 -4.28 1.48
C LYS A 134 -11.83 -5.38 2.20
N ALA A 135 -11.68 -6.56 1.57
CA ALA A 135 -10.93 -7.67 2.16
C ALA A 135 -9.44 -7.33 2.29
N LEU A 136 -8.85 -6.71 1.25
CA LEU A 136 -7.45 -6.31 1.26
C LEU A 136 -7.16 -5.31 2.38
N HIS A 137 -7.98 -4.26 2.49
CA HIS A 137 -7.84 -3.23 3.53
C HIS A 137 -7.93 -3.85 4.94
N PHE A 138 -8.91 -4.72 5.17
CA PHE A 138 -9.06 -5.41 6.44
C PHE A 138 -7.84 -6.28 6.78
N LEU A 139 -7.41 -7.14 5.85
CA LEU A 139 -6.28 -8.04 6.06
C LEU A 139 -4.96 -7.28 6.28
N LEU A 140 -4.72 -6.18 5.56
CA LEU A 140 -3.55 -5.31 5.80
C LEU A 140 -3.60 -4.68 7.19
N SER A 141 -4.74 -4.08 7.58
CA SER A 141 -4.89 -3.48 8.92
C SER A 141 -4.65 -4.51 10.03
N GLU A 142 -5.22 -5.71 9.90
CA GLU A 142 -5.06 -6.79 10.86
C GLU A 142 -3.63 -7.35 10.90
N ALA A 143 -2.96 -7.45 9.74
CA ALA A 143 -1.57 -7.88 9.67
C ALA A 143 -0.64 -6.91 10.43
N LEU A 144 -0.78 -5.60 10.17
CA LEU A 144 0.00 -4.57 10.88
C LEU A 144 -0.31 -4.57 12.38
N ARG A 145 -1.58 -4.70 12.77
CA ARG A 145 -1.98 -4.79 14.17
C ARG A 145 -1.33 -6.00 14.85
N THR A 146 -1.41 -7.18 14.24
CA THR A 146 -0.84 -8.43 14.77
C THR A 146 0.68 -8.33 14.93
N LEU A 147 1.39 -7.84 13.93
CA LEU A 147 2.84 -7.64 13.99
C LEU A 147 3.26 -6.60 15.03
N ARG A 148 2.45 -5.55 15.24
CA ARG A 148 2.72 -4.54 16.26
C ARG A 148 2.47 -5.06 17.67
N ASP A 149 1.40 -5.83 17.87
CA ASP A 149 1.02 -6.38 19.18
C ASP A 149 2.00 -7.48 19.66
N THR A 150 2.73 -8.10 18.73
CA THR A 150 3.76 -9.12 19.02
C THR A 150 5.17 -8.56 19.25
N ARG A 151 5.35 -7.24 19.15
CA ARG A 151 6.65 -6.56 19.28
C ARG A 151 6.57 -5.44 20.33
N PRO A 152 7.69 -5.04 20.94
CA PRO A 152 7.72 -3.85 21.79
C PRO A 152 7.24 -2.62 21.03
N ARG A 153 6.36 -1.83 21.66
CA ARG A 153 5.91 -0.56 21.08
C ARG A 153 7.09 0.40 21.02
N ARG A 154 7.49 0.75 19.80
CA ARG A 154 8.55 1.70 19.50
C ARG A 154 8.15 2.53 18.29
N CYS A 155 8.60 3.78 18.27
CA CYS A 155 8.50 4.60 17.09
C CYS A 155 9.71 4.36 16.19
N HIS A 156 9.55 4.61 14.90
CA HIS A 156 10.54 4.38 13.86
C HIS A 156 10.81 5.68 13.12
N GLN A 157 12.08 6.03 12.94
CA GLN A 157 12.48 7.05 11.99
C GLN A 157 12.58 6.42 10.60
N VAL A 158 11.78 6.90 9.67
CA VAL A 158 11.65 6.34 8.31
C VAL A 158 11.62 7.44 7.27
N TYR A 159 11.79 7.05 6.00
CA TYR A 159 11.91 7.97 4.88
C TYR A 159 11.02 7.54 3.71
N ARG A 160 10.53 8.52 2.96
CA ARG A 160 9.78 8.28 1.71
C ARG A 160 10.12 9.34 0.68
N GLY A 161 10.62 8.91 -0.48
CA GLY A 161 10.77 9.76 -1.65
C GLY A 161 9.54 9.73 -2.54
N VAL A 162 9.21 10.87 -3.14
CA VAL A 162 8.10 11.02 -4.09
C VAL A 162 8.61 11.74 -5.34
N ARG A 163 8.28 11.19 -6.50
CA ARG A 163 8.57 11.77 -7.82
C ARG A 163 7.32 12.41 -8.41
N GLY A 164 7.49 13.56 -9.08
CA GLY A 164 6.46 14.27 -9.83
C GLY A 164 5.44 15.02 -8.99
N ILE A 165 5.58 15.02 -7.66
CA ILE A 165 4.69 15.75 -6.74
C ILE A 165 5.53 16.51 -5.73
N ARG A 166 5.30 17.83 -5.67
CA ARG A 166 5.84 18.69 -4.63
C ARG A 166 4.74 19.00 -3.63
N PHE A 167 4.94 18.56 -2.39
CA PHE A 167 3.97 18.81 -1.32
C PHE A 167 4.24 20.14 -0.62
N SER A 168 3.18 20.86 -0.27
CA SER A 168 3.25 22.04 0.58
C SER A 168 2.55 21.79 1.91
N ALA A 169 3.07 22.40 2.97
CA ALA A 169 2.53 22.30 4.32
C ALA A 169 2.94 23.53 5.14
N GLN A 170 2.44 23.62 6.37
CA GLN A 170 2.86 24.63 7.35
C GLN A 170 3.43 23.96 8.60
N PRO A 171 4.42 24.57 9.29
CA PRO A 171 4.86 24.09 10.59
C PRO A 171 3.68 23.97 11.58
N ARG A 172 3.67 22.90 12.37
CA ARG A 172 2.60 22.49 13.30
C ARG A 172 1.26 22.12 12.65
N GLN A 173 1.20 22.05 11.32
CA GLN A 173 -0.01 21.58 10.63
C GLN A 173 -0.22 20.09 10.93
N PRO A 174 -1.43 19.67 11.34
CA PRO A 174 -1.77 18.26 11.41
C PRO A 174 -2.03 17.72 10.01
N VAL A 175 -1.41 16.59 9.68
CA VAL A 175 -1.51 15.96 8.36
C VAL A 175 -1.69 14.45 8.49
N ARG A 176 -2.20 13.83 7.42
CA ARG A 176 -2.37 12.38 7.31
C ARG A 176 -2.17 11.96 5.87
N PHE A 177 -1.54 10.80 5.65
CA PHE A 177 -1.35 10.30 4.29
C PHE A 177 -2.67 9.82 3.65
N GLY A 178 -3.60 9.28 4.44
CA GLY A 178 -4.91 8.85 3.97
C GLY A 178 -4.89 7.58 3.11
N HIS A 179 -3.84 6.79 3.22
CA HIS A 179 -3.67 5.47 2.61
C HIS A 179 -2.52 4.75 3.31
N PHE A 180 -2.38 3.44 3.08
CA PHE A 180 -1.20 2.70 3.52
C PHE A 180 0.04 3.29 2.85
N THR A 181 1.03 3.69 3.64
CA THR A 181 2.17 4.45 3.14
C THR A 181 3.45 3.68 3.35
N SER A 182 4.03 3.19 2.25
CA SER A 182 5.36 2.59 2.24
C SER A 182 6.43 3.62 2.56
N THR A 183 7.28 3.28 3.50
CA THR A 183 8.47 4.06 3.90
C THR A 183 9.63 3.09 4.08
N SER A 184 10.87 3.58 4.09
CA SER A 184 12.06 2.77 4.34
C SER A 184 12.79 3.25 5.58
N LEU A 185 13.41 2.33 6.32
CA LEU A 185 14.38 2.68 7.36
C LEU A 185 15.66 3.30 6.75
N GLN A 186 15.97 3.00 5.49
CA GLN A 186 17.12 3.52 4.77
C GLN A 186 16.75 4.73 3.92
N LYS A 187 17.38 5.88 4.19
CA LYS A 187 17.12 7.11 3.45
C LYS A 187 17.45 6.95 1.96
N GLU A 188 18.55 6.29 1.65
CA GLU A 188 19.07 6.08 0.30
C GLU A 188 18.08 5.26 -0.55
N ARG A 189 17.44 4.25 0.07
CA ARG A 189 16.37 3.48 -0.57
C ARG A 189 15.17 4.36 -0.90
N ALA A 190 14.72 5.15 0.07
CA ALA A 190 13.60 6.07 -0.13
C ALA A 190 13.85 7.09 -1.27
N LEU A 191 15.07 7.66 -1.38
CA LEU A 191 15.41 8.65 -2.41
C LEU A 191 15.38 8.07 -3.82
N SER A 192 15.59 6.75 -3.98
CA SER A 192 15.51 6.09 -5.29
C SER A 192 14.10 6.18 -5.93
N PHE A 193 13.06 6.31 -5.10
CA PHE A 193 11.67 6.48 -5.54
C PHE A 193 11.33 7.90 -5.98
N GLY A 194 12.11 8.91 -5.58
CA GLY A 194 11.90 10.30 -5.98
C GLY A 194 12.43 11.31 -4.96
N GLN A 195 12.68 12.53 -5.43
CA GLN A 195 13.29 13.60 -4.64
C GLN A 195 12.53 14.94 -4.75
N ASP A 196 11.43 15.00 -5.51
CA ASP A 196 10.60 16.20 -5.62
C ASP A 196 9.95 16.55 -4.27
N THR A 197 9.54 15.51 -3.54
CA THR A 197 9.29 15.58 -2.09
C THR A 197 9.98 14.42 -1.39
N VAL A 198 10.69 14.72 -0.32
CA VAL A 198 11.21 13.72 0.62
C VAL A 198 10.50 13.91 1.96
N PHE A 199 9.96 12.83 2.50
CA PHE A 199 9.43 12.80 3.87
C PHE A 199 10.44 12.15 4.81
N SER A 200 10.70 12.79 5.94
CA SER A 200 11.36 12.21 7.11
C SER A 200 10.31 12.06 8.20
N VAL A 201 9.93 10.83 8.54
CA VAL A 201 8.76 10.57 9.38
C VAL A 201 9.18 9.81 10.63
N GLU A 202 8.85 10.34 11.80
CA GLU A 202 8.81 9.56 13.03
C GLU A 202 7.42 8.95 13.17
N THR A 203 7.27 7.64 12.92
CA THR A 203 6.00 6.91 12.99
C THR A 203 5.95 6.01 14.22
N CYS A 204 4.83 5.99 14.95
CA CYS A 204 4.63 5.11 16.11
C CYS A 204 3.63 3.97 15.83
N TYR A 205 3.00 3.98 14.65
CA TYR A 205 2.07 2.94 14.22
C TYR A 205 2.54 2.19 12.96
N GLY A 206 3.59 2.67 12.31
CA GLY A 206 4.27 1.99 11.21
C GLY A 206 4.95 0.71 11.67
N VAL A 207 4.89 -0.32 10.85
CA VAL A 207 5.38 -1.65 11.19
C VAL A 207 6.42 -2.10 10.16
N PRO A 208 7.61 -2.54 10.58
CA PRO A 208 8.56 -3.22 9.70
C PRO A 208 7.95 -4.51 9.14
N ILE A 209 7.90 -4.62 7.82
CA ILE A 209 7.32 -5.76 7.09
C ILE A 209 8.34 -6.50 6.22
N GLN A 210 9.64 -6.30 6.48
CA GLN A 210 10.76 -6.92 5.74
C GLN A 210 10.58 -8.42 5.50
N ASP A 211 10.18 -9.18 6.52
CA ASP A 211 9.98 -10.64 6.45
C ASP A 211 8.81 -11.05 5.52
N PHE A 212 7.95 -10.11 5.16
CA PHE A 212 6.74 -10.30 4.37
C PHE A 212 6.73 -9.43 3.09
N SER A 213 7.92 -9.03 2.62
CA SER A 213 8.10 -8.25 1.40
C SER A 213 8.71 -9.05 0.26
N PHE A 214 8.37 -8.70 -0.99
CA PHE A 214 9.12 -9.16 -2.17
C PHE A 214 10.52 -8.55 -2.26
N PHE A 215 10.74 -7.40 -1.60
CA PHE A 215 12.00 -6.66 -1.61
C PHE A 215 12.48 -6.40 -0.16
N PRO A 216 12.98 -7.44 0.56
CA PRO A 216 13.46 -7.27 1.93
C PRO A 216 14.54 -6.20 2.08
N GLU A 217 15.30 -5.94 1.02
CA GLU A 217 16.36 -4.94 0.95
C GLU A 217 15.88 -3.49 0.92
N GLU A 218 14.57 -3.25 0.74
CA GLU A 218 13.95 -1.93 0.90
C GLU A 218 13.75 -1.56 2.37
N GLU A 219 13.87 -2.52 3.30
CA GLU A 219 13.60 -2.32 4.73
C GLU A 219 12.30 -1.57 5.00
N GLU A 220 11.24 -2.05 4.34
CA GLU A 220 9.97 -1.35 4.31
C GLU A 220 9.30 -1.34 5.70
N VAL A 221 8.90 -0.15 6.11
CA VAL A 221 7.99 0.12 7.22
C VAL A 221 6.69 0.63 6.64
N LEU A 222 5.60 -0.10 6.86
CA LEU A 222 4.30 0.24 6.33
C LEU A 222 3.48 1.01 7.38
N ILE A 223 3.13 2.24 7.05
CA ILE A 223 2.33 3.13 7.90
C ILE A 223 0.84 2.95 7.58
N PRO A 224 -0.03 2.69 8.58
CA PRO A 224 -1.47 2.55 8.36
C PRO A 224 -2.16 3.90 8.10
N PRO A 225 -3.32 3.92 7.42
CA PRO A 225 -3.98 5.15 6.99
C PRO A 225 -4.52 6.04 8.11
N PHE A 226 -4.69 5.50 9.32
CA PHE A 226 -5.25 6.22 10.49
C PHE A 226 -4.22 7.04 11.27
N GLU A 227 -2.91 6.85 11.03
CA GLU A 227 -1.89 7.60 11.77
C GLU A 227 -1.86 9.05 11.29
N SER A 228 -2.03 9.98 12.24
CA SER A 228 -1.89 11.41 12.01
C SER A 228 -0.54 11.91 12.51
N PHE A 229 -0.03 12.95 11.85
CA PHE A 229 1.27 13.53 12.09
C PHE A 229 1.17 15.03 12.29
N GLU A 230 2.14 15.58 13.02
CA GLU A 230 2.42 17.02 13.06
C GLU A 230 3.62 17.31 12.15
N VAL A 231 3.51 18.34 11.32
CA VAL A 231 4.63 18.86 10.54
C VAL A 231 5.59 19.61 11.46
N THR A 232 6.79 19.08 11.66
CA THR A 232 7.79 19.65 12.57
C THR A 232 8.73 20.61 11.88
N ASN A 233 9.03 20.38 10.61
CA ASN A 233 9.93 21.22 9.83
C ASN A 233 9.69 21.05 8.32
N ILE A 234 10.04 22.08 7.56
CA ILE A 234 9.98 22.10 6.11
C ILE A 234 11.22 22.83 5.60
N THR A 235 12.01 22.15 4.76
CA THR A 235 13.25 22.68 4.22
C THR A 235 13.28 22.48 2.71
N ARG A 236 13.75 23.48 1.95
CA ARG A 236 14.03 23.31 0.52
C ARG A 236 15.32 22.52 0.34
N ASP A 237 15.33 21.61 -0.62
CA ASP A 237 16.48 20.78 -0.98
C ASP A 237 16.65 20.84 -2.50
N GLY A 238 17.42 21.82 -2.98
CA GLY A 238 17.45 22.19 -4.41
C GLY A 238 16.04 22.57 -4.91
N ASP A 239 15.59 21.88 -5.97
CA ASP A 239 14.24 22.00 -6.51
C ASP A 239 13.21 21.14 -5.74
N GLY A 240 13.65 20.29 -4.82
CA GLY A 240 12.81 19.44 -3.98
C GLY A 240 12.43 20.09 -2.66
N VAL A 241 11.58 19.39 -1.89
CA VAL A 241 11.23 19.77 -0.52
C VAL A 241 11.37 18.59 0.43
N LEU A 242 12.02 18.81 1.56
CA LEU A 242 12.07 17.88 2.68
C LEU A 242 11.03 18.31 3.73
N ILE A 243 10.09 17.42 4.03
CA ILE A 243 9.06 17.61 5.05
C ILE A 243 9.30 16.63 6.19
N GLN A 244 9.47 17.16 7.41
CA GLN A 244 9.64 16.37 8.62
C GLN A 244 8.31 16.23 9.35
N LEU A 245 7.94 14.99 9.66
CA LEU A 245 6.68 14.62 10.29
C LEU A 245 6.95 13.87 11.60
N ARG A 246 6.18 14.19 12.64
CA ARG A 246 6.21 13.46 13.91
C ARG A 246 4.83 12.87 14.22
N SER A 247 4.79 11.61 14.61
CA SER A 247 3.56 10.92 15.00
C SER A 247 2.83 11.71 16.08
N ARG A 248 1.52 11.90 15.89
CA ARG A 248 0.66 12.67 16.79
C ARG A 248 -0.38 11.80 17.47
N ALA A 249 -1.16 11.05 16.70
CA ALA A 249 -2.26 10.22 17.21
C ALA A 249 -2.75 9.22 16.17
N ALA A 250 -3.38 8.14 16.64
CA ALA A 250 -4.23 7.27 15.81
C ALA A 250 -5.66 7.81 15.75
N LEU A 251 -6.08 8.31 14.59
CA LEU A 251 -7.39 8.90 14.36
C LEU A 251 -8.06 8.23 13.14
N SER A 252 -9.25 7.67 13.36
CA SER A 252 -10.09 7.13 12.29
C SER A 252 -11.43 7.84 12.27
N THR A 253 -11.91 8.12 11.07
CA THR A 253 -13.28 8.56 10.81
C THR A 253 -14.23 7.35 10.80
N TYR A 254 -13.75 6.19 10.33
CA TYR A 254 -14.54 4.98 10.17
C TYR A 254 -14.21 3.91 11.22
N ASN A 255 -15.22 3.13 11.61
CA ASN A 255 -15.02 1.92 12.39
C ASN A 255 -16.09 0.87 12.03
N CYS A 256 -15.65 -0.28 11.49
CA CYS A 256 -16.50 -1.40 11.13
C CYS A 256 -17.58 -1.05 10.08
N GLU A 257 -17.24 -0.20 9.10
CA GLU A 257 -18.21 0.43 8.19
C GLU A 257 -19.04 -0.59 7.39
N LEU A 258 -18.41 -1.69 6.94
CA LEU A 258 -19.10 -2.74 6.21
C LEU A 258 -20.22 -3.37 7.03
N LEU A 259 -19.97 -3.68 8.29
CA LEU A 259 -20.91 -4.42 9.14
C LEU A 259 -22.14 -3.57 9.48
N GLY A 260 -21.96 -2.25 9.66
CA GLY A 260 -23.09 -1.34 9.83
C GLY A 260 -24.03 -1.27 8.61
N SER A 261 -23.59 -1.77 7.43
CA SER A 261 -24.45 -1.92 6.24
C SER A 261 -25.18 -3.26 6.17
N LEU A 262 -24.71 -4.26 6.91
CA LEU A 262 -25.30 -5.59 6.95
C LEU A 262 -26.35 -5.72 8.07
N THR A 263 -26.31 -4.85 9.08
CA THR A 263 -27.31 -4.81 10.15
C THR A 263 -28.59 -4.09 9.69
N PRO A 264 -29.78 -4.71 9.85
CA PRO A 264 -31.06 -4.02 9.65
C PRO A 264 -31.19 -2.79 10.58
N PRO A 265 -31.96 -1.75 10.19
CA PRO A 265 -32.13 -0.53 10.98
C PRO A 265 -32.59 -0.74 12.43
N ASP A 266 -33.25 -1.87 12.73
CA ASP A 266 -33.88 -2.15 14.03
C ASP A 266 -33.10 -3.12 14.93
N SER A 267 -31.83 -3.42 14.61
CA SER A 267 -31.02 -4.29 15.48
C SER A 267 -30.42 -3.48 16.64
N PRO A 268 -30.55 -3.93 17.91
CA PRO A 268 -29.93 -3.22 19.03
C PRO A 268 -28.41 -3.18 18.83
N SER A 269 -27.83 -2.02 19.12
CA SER A 269 -26.39 -1.75 19.01
C SER A 269 -25.57 -2.90 19.60
N LEU A 270 -24.67 -3.47 18.78
CA LEU A 270 -23.72 -4.50 19.21
C LEU A 270 -22.88 -3.98 20.37
N SER A 271 -23.27 -4.34 21.59
CA SER A 271 -22.37 -4.33 22.73
C SER A 271 -21.35 -5.45 22.56
N PRO A 272 -20.08 -5.28 22.98
CA PRO A 272 -19.08 -6.33 22.84
C PRO A 272 -19.50 -7.56 23.68
N PRO A 273 -19.52 -8.78 23.12
CA PRO A 273 -19.75 -9.97 23.93
C PRO A 273 -18.59 -10.13 24.90
N GLY A 274 -18.92 -10.39 26.17
CA GLY A 274 -17.95 -10.76 27.20
C GLY A 274 -17.12 -11.97 26.78
N THR A 275 -15.89 -12.01 27.31
CA THR A 275 -14.90 -13.07 27.20
C THR A 275 -15.52 -14.47 27.30
N SER A 276 -15.62 -15.15 26.17
CA SER A 276 -15.81 -16.61 26.11
C SER A 276 -14.63 -17.23 25.38
N VAL A 277 -14.22 -18.39 25.90
CA VAL A 277 -13.00 -19.16 25.61
C VAL A 277 -12.88 -19.52 24.12
N PRO A 278 -11.65 -19.60 23.54
CA PRO A 278 -11.47 -19.76 22.10
C PRO A 278 -11.98 -21.12 21.61
N ARG A 279 -12.84 -21.11 20.60
CA ARG A 279 -12.93 -22.21 19.64
C ARG A 279 -12.12 -21.81 18.41
N ASP A 280 -11.19 -22.66 18.01
CA ASP A 280 -10.41 -22.43 16.80
C ASP A 280 -11.35 -22.20 15.60
N PRO A 281 -11.19 -21.10 14.85
CA PRO A 281 -12.00 -20.89 13.65
C PRO A 281 -11.68 -22.00 12.63
N PRO A 282 -12.68 -22.44 11.84
CA PRO A 282 -12.44 -23.42 10.79
C PRO A 282 -11.36 -22.88 9.85
N ARG A 283 -10.38 -23.72 9.49
CA ARG A 283 -9.29 -23.35 8.60
C ARG A 283 -9.85 -22.94 7.23
N LEU A 284 -10.03 -21.63 7.02
CA LEU A 284 -10.48 -21.00 5.76
C LEU A 284 -9.53 -21.26 4.56
N TRP A 285 -8.36 -21.84 4.84
CA TRP A 285 -7.31 -22.25 3.90
C TRP A 285 -7.83 -23.01 2.67
N GLY A 286 -8.81 -23.90 2.83
CA GLY A 286 -9.32 -24.73 1.73
C GLY A 286 -10.24 -23.99 0.75
N LEU A 287 -10.94 -22.94 1.21
CA LEU A 287 -11.97 -22.25 0.42
C LEU A 287 -11.43 -21.03 -0.34
N LEU A 288 -10.33 -20.43 0.13
CA LEU A 288 -9.69 -19.28 -0.50
C LEU A 288 -8.86 -19.64 -1.75
N LEU A 289 -8.42 -20.91 -1.87
CA LEU A 289 -7.76 -21.41 -3.08
C LEU A 289 -8.79 -21.75 -4.17
N ALA A 290 -9.98 -22.24 -3.81
CA ALA A 290 -11.00 -22.65 -4.79
C ALA A 290 -11.56 -21.49 -5.62
N ALA A 291 -11.66 -20.29 -5.05
CA ALA A 291 -12.12 -19.10 -5.78
C ALA A 291 -11.15 -18.67 -6.91
N THR A 292 -9.85 -18.98 -6.78
CA THR A 292 -8.87 -18.71 -7.86
C THR A 292 -8.93 -19.72 -8.99
N ALA A 293 -9.31 -20.97 -8.71
CA ALA A 293 -9.44 -22.01 -9.74
C ALA A 293 -10.68 -21.80 -10.63
N LEU A 294 -11.81 -21.35 -10.08
CA LEU A 294 -13.04 -21.14 -10.88
C LEU A 294 -12.96 -19.94 -11.84
N ALA A 295 -12.20 -18.89 -11.52
CA ALA A 295 -12.02 -17.75 -12.42
C ALA A 295 -11.16 -18.07 -13.65
N ALA A 296 -10.27 -19.07 -13.55
CA ALA A 296 -9.44 -19.53 -14.65
C ALA A 296 -10.18 -20.50 -15.60
N VAL A 297 -11.17 -21.24 -15.11
CA VAL A 297 -11.89 -22.27 -15.89
C VAL A 297 -13.02 -21.67 -16.75
N THR A 298 -13.47 -20.45 -16.48
CA THR A 298 -14.50 -19.78 -17.30
C THR A 298 -13.93 -18.99 -18.50
N ARG A 299 -12.63 -19.13 -18.80
CA ARG A 299 -11.99 -18.58 -20.01
C ARG A 299 -11.34 -19.72 -20.82
N VAL A 300 -12.18 -20.55 -21.43
CA VAL A 300 -11.86 -21.37 -22.61
C VAL A 300 -12.95 -21.15 -23.63
#